data_AF-A0A1V1P1I9-F1
#
_entry.id   AF-A0A1V1P1I9-F1
#
_cell.length_a   1.000
_cell.length_b   1.000
_cell.length_c   1.000
_cell.angle_alpha   90.00
_cell.angle_beta   90.00
_cell.angle_gamma   90.00
#
_symmetry.space_group_name_H-M   'P 1'
#
loop_
_entity.id
_entity.type
_entity.pdbx_description
1 polymer ?
#
loop_
_entity_poly.entity_id
_entity_poly.type
_entity_poly.pdbx_seq_one_letter_code
_entity_poly.pdbx_strand_id
1 'polypeptide(L)'
;MSVIQNKEGRMKQFLLITIILLIPGSLMASVSEKRVALIIGNAAYKSMPLQNTLNDARAMENALRECDFQIIRELDAGRSSMRQAIRTFGDKIKGGGVGLFYYAGHALQVKGENFLVPIGASVFSEDEIMDECLRSSSVVRWKWEPTLEWKK
;
A
#
# COMPACT_ATOMS: atom_id res chain seq x y z
N MET A 1 1.48 -84.49 30.71
CA MET A 1 2.27 -83.25 30.53
C MET A 1 1.77 -82.54 29.29
N SER A 2 1.09 -81.40 29.43
CA SER A 2 0.61 -80.62 28.29
C SER A 2 0.70 -79.11 28.55
N VAL A 3 1.54 -78.49 27.72
CA VAL A 3 1.29 -77.26 26.95
C VAL A 3 1.12 -75.94 27.73
N ILE A 4 2.24 -75.23 27.76
CA ILE A 4 2.46 -73.78 27.66
C ILE A 4 1.22 -72.98 27.20
N GLN A 5 0.66 -72.15 28.08
CA GLN A 5 -0.35 -71.14 27.73
C GLN A 5 0.31 -69.78 27.44
N ASN A 6 -0.13 -69.23 26.32
CA ASN A 6 0.42 -68.16 25.51
C ASN A 6 0.27 -66.74 26.15
N LYS A 7 1.36 -65.96 26.20
CA LYS A 7 1.40 -64.55 26.68
C LYS A 7 1.38 -63.50 25.55
N GLU A 8 0.86 -63.82 24.38
CA GLU A 8 0.86 -62.93 23.19
C GLU A 8 -0.25 -61.86 23.16
N GLY A 9 -1.06 -61.70 24.23
CA GLY A 9 -2.29 -60.89 24.16
C GLY A 9 -2.20 -59.42 24.57
N ARG A 10 -1.14 -58.99 25.29
CA ARG A 10 -1.20 -57.72 26.08
C ARG A 10 -0.48 -56.52 25.48
N MET A 11 0.14 -56.67 24.30
CA MET A 11 0.97 -55.63 23.67
C MET A 11 0.25 -54.80 22.59
N LYS A 12 -0.98 -55.15 22.20
CA LYS A 12 -1.72 -54.41 21.15
C LYS A 12 -2.56 -53.24 21.68
N GLN A 13 -2.79 -53.16 22.99
CA GLN A 13 -3.62 -52.11 23.60
C GLN A 13 -2.85 -50.83 23.96
N PHE A 14 -1.52 -50.89 24.03
CA PHE A 14 -0.67 -49.71 24.27
C PHE A 14 -0.27 -48.97 23.00
N LEU A 15 -0.47 -49.55 21.81
CA LEU A 15 -0.06 -48.94 20.54
C LEU A 15 -1.07 -47.92 19.99
N LEU A 16 -2.26 -47.83 20.58
CA LEU A 16 -3.34 -46.97 20.09
C LEU A 16 -3.32 -45.54 20.65
N ILE A 17 -2.49 -45.23 21.65
CA ILE A 17 -2.45 -43.90 22.28
C ILE A 17 -1.44 -42.95 21.61
N THR A 18 -0.55 -43.46 20.74
CA THR A 18 0.54 -42.65 20.16
C THR A 18 0.21 -41.99 18.81
N ILE A 19 -1.04 -42.06 18.33
CA ILE A 19 -1.46 -41.50 17.02
C ILE A 19 -2.34 -40.24 17.15
N ILE A 20 -2.53 -39.71 18.37
CA ILE A 20 -3.25 -38.43 18.60
C ILE A 20 -2.28 -37.22 18.63
N LEU A 21 -1.05 -37.38 18.15
CA LEU A 21 -0.12 -36.26 17.93
C LEU A 21 0.22 -36.05 16.45
N LEU A 22 -0.78 -36.21 15.59
CA LEU A 22 -0.73 -35.71 14.22
C LEU A 22 -1.80 -34.61 14.10
N ILE A 23 -1.63 -33.51 14.83
CA ILE A 23 -2.25 -32.26 14.42
C ILE A 23 -1.50 -31.88 13.15
N PRO A 24 -2.09 -31.95 11.95
CA PRO A 24 -1.50 -31.26 10.81
C PRO A 24 -1.54 -29.81 11.23
N GLY A 25 -0.39 -29.25 11.60
CA GLY A 25 -0.25 -27.84 11.93
C GLY A 25 -0.94 -27.09 10.81
N SER A 26 -2.10 -26.53 11.11
CA SER A 26 -2.92 -25.83 10.15
C SER A 26 -1.98 -24.87 9.44
N LEU A 27 -1.81 -25.05 8.13
CA LEU A 27 -1.23 -24.02 7.29
C LEU A 27 -2.16 -22.82 7.44
N MET A 28 -1.89 -22.02 8.47
CA MET A 28 -2.36 -20.66 8.58
C MET A 28 -1.68 -19.97 7.41
N ALA A 29 -2.31 -20.05 6.24
CA ALA A 29 -2.04 -19.14 5.16
C ALA A 29 -2.29 -17.76 5.75
N SER A 30 -1.21 -17.12 6.19
CA SER A 30 -1.25 -15.70 6.48
C SER A 30 -1.72 -15.06 5.19
N VAL A 31 -2.95 -14.54 5.20
CA VAL A 31 -3.41 -13.65 4.14
C VAL A 31 -2.51 -12.44 4.27
N SER A 32 -1.44 -12.41 3.46
CA SER A 32 -0.52 -11.29 3.45
C SER A 32 -1.34 -10.03 3.20
N GLU A 33 -1.30 -9.12 4.16
CA GLU A 33 -2.03 -7.87 4.10
C GLU A 33 -1.58 -7.09 2.87
N LYS A 34 -2.52 -6.73 2.00
CA LYS A 34 -2.23 -5.99 0.79
C LYS A 34 -1.59 -4.64 1.14
N ARG A 35 -0.37 -4.41 0.68
CA ARG A 35 0.39 -3.18 0.92
C ARG A 35 0.72 -2.53 -0.41
N VAL A 36 0.26 -1.30 -0.61
CA VAL A 36 0.49 -0.55 -1.86
C VAL A 36 1.01 0.83 -1.52
N ALA A 37 2.07 1.28 -2.19
CA ALA A 37 2.62 2.61 -2.03
C ALA A 37 2.59 3.36 -3.36
N LEU A 38 2.10 4.60 -3.33
CA LEU A 38 2.25 5.57 -4.42
C LEU A 38 3.34 6.56 -4.05
N ILE A 39 4.38 6.66 -4.88
CA ILE A 39 5.54 7.53 -4.69
C ILE A 39 5.66 8.43 -5.90
N ILE A 40 5.61 9.75 -5.70
CA ILE A 40 5.77 10.73 -6.76
C ILE A 40 6.91 11.69 -6.39
N GLY A 41 7.91 11.79 -7.27
CA GLY A 41 9.02 12.72 -7.11
C GLY A 41 9.14 13.64 -8.31
N ASN A 42 8.85 14.93 -8.15
CA ASN A 42 8.94 15.92 -9.21
C ASN A 42 10.04 16.94 -8.90
N ALA A 43 11.06 16.99 -9.75
CA ALA A 43 12.27 17.81 -9.60
C ALA A 43 12.47 18.77 -10.77
N ALA A 44 12.18 18.33 -12.00
CA ALA A 44 12.49 19.01 -13.26
C ALA A 44 11.50 20.15 -13.60
N TYR A 45 11.16 20.99 -12.62
CA TYR A 45 10.36 22.17 -12.88
C TYR A 45 11.13 23.18 -13.72
N LYS A 46 10.45 23.81 -14.68
CA LYS A 46 11.04 24.87 -15.51
C LYS A 46 11.53 26.06 -14.68
N SER A 47 10.82 26.35 -13.59
CA SER A 47 11.20 27.35 -12.59
C SER A 47 11.49 26.66 -11.26
N MET A 48 12.58 27.04 -10.60
CA MET A 48 12.99 26.48 -9.29
C MET A 48 13.04 24.95 -9.25
N PRO A 49 13.94 24.31 -10.02
CA PRO A 49 14.13 22.86 -9.98
C PRO A 49 14.64 22.41 -8.60
N LEU A 50 14.24 21.21 -8.19
CA LEU A 50 14.61 20.63 -6.89
C LEU A 50 15.68 19.55 -7.07
N GLN A 51 16.82 19.67 -6.39
CA GLN A 51 17.98 18.79 -6.63
C GLN A 51 17.82 17.38 -6.03
N ASN A 52 17.18 17.25 -4.86
CA ASN A 52 17.20 16.01 -4.08
C ASN A 52 15.93 15.16 -4.21
N THR A 53 14.86 15.72 -4.77
CA THR A 53 13.54 15.10 -4.80
C THR A 53 13.51 13.71 -5.46
N LEU A 54 14.30 13.50 -6.52
CA LEU A 54 14.38 12.17 -7.16
C LEU A 54 15.12 11.15 -6.29
N ASN A 55 16.12 11.59 -5.54
CA ASN A 55 16.85 10.73 -4.59
C ASN A 55 15.94 10.35 -3.42
N ASP A 56 15.18 11.30 -2.89
CA ASP A 56 14.24 11.06 -1.78
C ASP A 56 13.16 10.05 -2.19
N ALA A 57 12.58 10.20 -3.40
CA ALA A 57 11.60 9.27 -3.93
C ALA A 57 12.17 7.84 -4.09
N ARG A 58 13.43 7.71 -4.53
CA ARG A 58 14.10 6.40 -4.66
C ARG A 58 14.43 5.80 -3.29
N ALA A 59 14.84 6.61 -2.32
CA ALA A 59 15.09 6.16 -0.96
C ALA A 59 13.80 5.60 -0.31
N MET A 60 12.69 6.31 -0.47
CA MET A 60 11.37 5.84 -0.02
C MET A 60 10.93 4.56 -0.74
N GLU A 61 11.16 4.46 -2.05
CA GLU A 61 10.86 3.23 -2.80
C GLU A 61 11.60 2.02 -2.23
N ASN A 62 12.90 2.16 -1.93
CA ASN A 62 13.70 1.07 -1.39
C ASN A 62 13.22 0.67 0.01
N ALA A 63 13.04 1.64 0.92
CA ALA A 63 12.57 1.38 2.27
C ALA A 63 11.18 0.69 2.30
N LEU A 64 10.28 1.08 1.39
CA LEU A 64 8.93 0.50 1.33
C LEU A 64 8.91 -0.87 0.67
N ARG A 65 9.80 -1.14 -0.30
CA ARG A 65 9.97 -2.50 -0.84
C ARG A 65 10.44 -3.48 0.23
N GLU A 66 11.35 -3.06 1.10
CA GLU A 66 11.80 -3.86 2.25
C GLU A 66 10.65 -4.15 3.24
N CYS A 67 9.58 -3.37 3.20
CA CYS A 67 8.37 -3.54 4.01
C CYS A 67 7.22 -4.24 3.25
N ASP A 68 7.53 -4.96 2.17
CA ASP A 68 6.59 -5.70 1.31
C ASP A 68 5.51 -4.84 0.62
N PHE A 69 5.76 -3.54 0.42
CA PHE A 69 4.84 -2.71 -0.37
C PHE A 69 5.00 -2.97 -1.87
N GLN A 70 3.87 -3.11 -2.55
CA GLN A 70 3.80 -2.95 -4.00
C GLN A 70 3.94 -1.47 -4.36
N ILE A 71 5.01 -1.12 -5.09
CA ILE A 71 5.32 0.28 -5.43
C ILE A 71 4.70 0.68 -6.77
N ILE A 72 4.03 1.83 -6.79
CA ILE A 72 3.75 2.64 -7.97
C ILE A 72 4.62 3.89 -7.86
N ARG A 73 5.58 4.06 -8.77
CA ARG A 73 6.48 5.22 -8.76
C ARG A 73 6.37 6.03 -10.03
N GLU A 74 6.26 7.35 -9.85
CA GLU A 74 6.34 8.34 -10.91
C GLU A 74 7.46 9.34 -10.60
N LEU A 75 8.31 9.66 -11.58
CA LEU A 75 9.36 10.67 -11.45
C LEU A 75 9.20 11.72 -12.56
N ASP A 76 9.36 12.98 -12.20
CA ASP A 76 9.16 14.13 -13.10
C ASP A 76 7.86 14.03 -13.91
N ALA A 77 6.78 13.68 -13.21
CA ALA A 77 5.50 13.38 -13.81
C ALA A 77 4.67 14.65 -14.07
N GLY A 78 4.16 14.72 -15.29
CA GLY A 78 3.12 15.66 -15.66
C GLY A 78 1.74 15.25 -15.15
N ARG A 79 0.77 16.14 -15.31
CA ARG A 79 -0.58 16.03 -14.72
C ARG A 79 -1.28 14.73 -15.05
N SER A 80 -1.20 14.30 -16.32
CA SER A 80 -1.86 13.07 -16.78
C SER A 80 -1.28 11.82 -16.13
N SER A 81 0.06 11.74 -16.02
CA SER A 81 0.73 10.59 -15.40
C SER A 81 0.39 10.50 -13.91
N MET A 82 0.46 11.61 -13.18
CA MET A 82 0.05 11.67 -11.77
C MET A 82 -1.39 11.22 -11.59
N ARG A 83 -2.33 11.70 -12.41
CA ARG A 83 -3.74 11.30 -12.35
C ARG A 83 -3.94 9.81 -12.60
N GLN A 84 -3.21 9.24 -13.56
CA GLN A 84 -3.25 7.81 -13.88
C GLN A 84 -2.69 6.97 -12.72
N ALA A 85 -1.57 7.39 -12.13
CA ALA A 85 -0.95 6.73 -10.99
C ALA A 85 -1.86 6.74 -9.75
N ILE A 86 -2.50 7.88 -9.45
CA ILE A 86 -3.49 8.02 -8.39
C ILE A 86 -4.67 7.06 -8.59
N ARG A 87 -5.20 6.95 -9.82
CA ARG A 87 -6.26 5.98 -10.14
C ARG A 87 -5.81 4.54 -9.93
N THR A 88 -4.63 4.22 -10.45
CA THR A 88 -4.03 2.87 -10.33
C THR A 88 -3.81 2.50 -8.88
N PHE A 89 -3.37 3.45 -8.05
CA PHE A 89 -3.21 3.28 -6.61
C PHE A 89 -4.54 2.99 -5.92
N GLY A 90 -5.58 3.77 -6.22
CA GLY A 90 -6.94 3.54 -5.72
C GLY A 90 -7.48 2.17 -6.10
N ASP A 91 -7.34 1.76 -7.36
CA ASP A 91 -7.77 0.44 -7.85
C ASP A 91 -7.00 -0.70 -7.17
N LYS A 92 -5.70 -0.51 -6.94
CA LYS A 92 -4.87 -1.49 -6.23
C LYS A 92 -5.16 -1.55 -4.75
N ILE A 93 -5.60 -0.50 -4.07
CA ILE A 93 -5.97 -0.61 -2.63
C ILE A 93 -7.46 -0.87 -2.42
N LYS A 94 -8.23 -0.92 -3.51
CA LYS A 94 -9.64 -1.34 -3.49
C LYS A 94 -9.74 -2.76 -2.91
N GLY A 95 -10.63 -2.94 -1.94
CA GLY A 95 -10.79 -4.18 -1.18
C GLY A 95 -10.06 -4.23 0.16
N GLY A 96 -9.29 -3.20 0.53
CA GLY A 96 -8.64 -3.09 1.86
C GLY A 96 -7.12 -3.26 1.82
N GLY A 97 -6.52 -3.27 3.01
CA GLY A 97 -5.07 -3.27 3.22
C GLY A 97 -4.49 -1.89 3.56
N VAL A 98 -3.17 -1.78 3.49
CA VAL A 98 -2.39 -0.57 3.81
C VAL A 98 -2.02 0.17 2.54
N GLY A 99 -2.53 1.40 2.41
CA GLY A 99 -2.13 2.33 1.36
C GLY A 99 -1.20 3.41 1.93
N LEU A 100 -0.06 3.63 1.28
CA LEU A 100 0.84 4.74 1.61
C LEU A 100 1.00 5.66 0.40
N PHE A 101 0.98 6.97 0.64
CA PHE A 101 1.26 7.96 -0.38
C PHE A 101 2.44 8.83 0.07
N TYR A 102 3.43 8.98 -0.81
CA TYR A 102 4.58 9.85 -0.64
C TYR A 102 4.70 10.79 -1.84
N TYR A 103 4.88 12.08 -1.56
CA TYR A 103 5.12 13.10 -2.57
C TYR A 103 6.30 13.98 -2.18
N ALA A 104 7.20 14.19 -3.13
CA ALA A 104 8.25 15.19 -3.04
C ALA A 104 8.20 16.06 -4.30
N GLY A 105 8.10 17.38 -4.12
CA GLY A 105 7.88 18.33 -5.20
C GLY A 105 7.29 19.65 -4.68
N HIS A 106 6.95 20.56 -5.59
CA HIS A 106 6.23 21.79 -5.24
C HIS A 106 4.78 21.49 -4.88
N ALA A 107 4.30 22.09 -3.80
CA ALA A 107 2.91 22.01 -3.39
C ALA A 107 2.38 23.42 -3.11
N LEU A 108 1.10 23.62 -3.42
CA LEU A 108 0.38 24.86 -3.19
C LEU A 108 -0.76 24.62 -2.22
N GLN A 109 -1.08 25.61 -1.39
CA GLN A 109 -2.26 25.58 -0.54
C GLN A 109 -3.21 26.71 -0.93
N VAL A 110 -4.46 26.36 -1.24
CA VAL A 110 -5.51 27.32 -1.61
C VAL A 110 -6.77 26.98 -0.82
N LYS A 111 -7.31 27.96 -0.08
CA LYS A 111 -8.55 27.80 0.71
C LYS A 111 -8.52 26.57 1.64
N GLY A 112 -7.35 26.26 2.21
CA GLY A 112 -7.14 25.12 3.10
C GLY A 112 -6.87 23.77 2.42
N GLU A 113 -7.00 23.68 1.10
CA GLU A 113 -6.72 22.46 0.33
C GLU A 113 -5.29 22.46 -0.20
N ASN A 114 -4.62 21.30 -0.10
CA ASN A 114 -3.28 21.10 -0.64
C ASN A 114 -3.34 20.57 -2.08
N PHE A 115 -2.53 21.16 -2.95
CA PHE A 115 -2.40 20.81 -4.36
C PHE A 115 -0.96 20.39 -4.66
N LEU A 116 -0.82 19.27 -5.35
CA LEU A 116 0.43 18.74 -5.86
C LEU A 116 0.68 19.37 -7.23
N VAL A 117 1.88 19.92 -7.46
CA VAL A 117 2.23 20.58 -8.72
C VAL A 117 2.86 19.57 -9.68
N PRO A 118 2.27 19.34 -10.86
CA PRO A 118 2.88 18.51 -11.89
C PRO A 118 4.02 19.19 -12.63
N ILE A 119 4.89 18.41 -13.26
CA ILE A 119 5.82 18.96 -14.26
C ILE A 119 5.03 19.51 -15.45
N GLY A 120 5.41 20.71 -15.89
CA GLY A 120 4.76 21.40 -17.00
C GLY A 120 3.49 22.17 -16.64
N ALA A 121 3.08 22.17 -15.37
CA ALA A 121 1.95 23.00 -14.92
C ALA A 121 2.25 24.49 -15.14
N SER A 122 1.29 25.19 -15.73
CA SER A 122 1.38 26.63 -16.00
C SER A 122 0.33 27.33 -15.14
N VAL A 123 0.74 27.80 -13.96
CA VAL A 123 -0.16 28.43 -12.99
C VAL A 123 0.07 29.94 -13.01
N PHE A 124 -0.88 30.70 -13.54
CA PHE A 124 -0.84 32.17 -13.57
C PHE A 124 -1.88 32.83 -12.66
N SER A 125 -2.86 32.07 -12.15
CA SER A 125 -3.90 32.55 -11.23
C SER A 125 -4.36 31.46 -10.25
N GLU A 126 -5.07 31.85 -9.18
CA GLU A 126 -5.64 30.88 -8.21
C GLU A 126 -6.65 29.92 -8.85
N ASP A 127 -7.43 30.38 -9.83
CA ASP A 127 -8.44 29.56 -10.50
C ASP A 127 -7.79 28.46 -11.35
N GLU A 128 -6.67 28.78 -12.02
CA GLU A 128 -5.89 27.82 -12.81
C GLU A 128 -5.22 26.73 -11.96
N ILE A 129 -4.99 26.96 -10.66
CA ILE A 129 -4.47 25.93 -9.75
C ILE A 129 -5.41 24.71 -9.75
N MET A 130 -6.72 24.94 -9.77
CA MET A 130 -7.69 23.84 -9.75
C MET A 130 -7.70 23.03 -11.05
N ASP A 131 -7.34 23.66 -12.17
CA ASP A 131 -7.29 23.02 -13.48
C ASP A 131 -5.96 22.32 -13.73
N GLU A 132 -4.84 22.93 -13.35
CA GLU A 132 -3.49 22.45 -13.67
C GLU A 132 -2.90 21.52 -12.62
N CYS A 133 -3.26 21.67 -11.35
CA CYS A 133 -2.70 20.88 -10.26
C CYS A 133 -3.63 19.73 -9.82
N LEU A 134 -3.12 18.83 -8.99
CA LEU A 134 -3.91 17.75 -8.41
C LEU A 134 -4.14 17.97 -6.92
N ARG A 135 -5.40 17.92 -6.49
CA ARG A 135 -5.71 17.94 -5.05
C ARG A 135 -5.06 16.74 -4.36
N SER A 136 -4.32 16.96 -3.29
CA SER A 136 -3.75 15.90 -2.45
C SER A 136 -4.85 14.99 -1.88
N SER A 137 -6.00 15.57 -1.53
CA SER A 137 -7.18 14.85 -1.07
C SER A 137 -7.72 13.84 -2.08
N SER A 138 -7.43 14.01 -3.38
CA SER A 138 -7.80 13.03 -4.41
C SER A 138 -7.18 11.66 -4.17
N VAL A 139 -6.05 11.57 -3.45
CA VAL A 139 -5.32 10.34 -3.13
C VAL A 139 -5.98 9.50 -2.03
N VAL A 140 -6.93 10.05 -1.28
CA VAL A 140 -7.63 9.32 -0.21
C VAL A 140 -9.13 9.21 -0.49
N ARG A 141 -9.63 10.00 -1.44
CA ARG A 141 -11.06 10.18 -1.70
C ARG A 141 -11.82 8.90 -2.04
N TRP A 142 -11.19 7.89 -2.64
CA TRP A 142 -11.86 6.62 -2.96
C TRP A 142 -12.17 5.73 -1.74
N LYS A 143 -11.51 5.99 -0.60
CA LYS A 143 -11.78 5.30 0.68
C LYS A 143 -12.76 6.09 1.55
N TRP A 144 -12.86 7.40 1.30
CA TRP A 144 -13.65 8.32 2.12
C TRP A 144 -15.10 8.40 1.62
N GLU A 145 -15.97 7.60 2.22
CA GLU A 145 -17.40 7.91 2.28
C GLU A 145 -17.63 8.81 3.50
N PRO A 146 -18.14 10.05 3.34
CA PRO A 146 -18.61 10.85 4.46
C PRO A 146 -19.89 10.20 4.98
N THR A 147 -19.75 9.13 5.75
CA THR A 147 -20.84 8.66 6.58
C THR A 147 -20.93 9.60 7.78
N LEU A 148 -22.13 10.17 7.92
CA LEU A 148 -22.60 11.00 9.03
C LEU A 148 -22.38 12.51 8.87
N GLU A 149 -23.41 13.12 8.27
CA GLU A 149 -23.96 14.41 8.68
C GLU A 149 -23.64 14.72 10.15
N TRP A 150 -23.01 15.87 10.38
CA TRP A 150 -23.41 16.70 11.51
C TRP A 150 -24.04 17.95 10.91
N LYS A 151 -25.37 17.89 10.72
CA LYS A 151 -26.17 19.10 10.72
C LYS A 151 -25.92 19.82 12.04
N LYS A 152 -25.35 21.01 11.95
CA LYS A 152 -25.55 22.06 12.95
C LYS A 152 -26.43 23.12 12.31
#